data_AF-A0A931N9L8-F1
#
_entry.id   AF-A0A931N9L8-F1
#
_cell.length_a   1.000
_cell.length_b   1.000
_cell.length_c   1.000
_cell.angle_alpha   90.00
_cell.angle_beta   90.00
_cell.angle_gamma   90.00
#
_symmetry.space_group_name_H-M   'P 1'
#
loop_
_entity.id
_entity.type
_entity.pdbx_description
1 polymer ?
#
loop_
_entity_poly.entity_id
_entity_poly.type
_entity_poly.pdbx_seq_one_letter_code
_entity_poly.pdbx_strand_id
1 'polypeptide(L)'
;MRLSLYERGIAEALTGQYGYTPSAARELVVDYITVIRRLGGYEQSGHYAELIDRAHHLGQSPSQWLQRIIEIEQGEARDRGIGEEQRHYLQSKY
;
A
#
# COMPACT_ATOMS: atom_id res chain seq x y z
N MET A 1 -11.68 10.72 14.78
CA MET A 1 -11.84 9.50 13.95
C MET A 1 -11.20 8.30 14.64
N ARG A 2 -11.87 7.15 14.69
CA ARG A 2 -11.38 5.91 15.33
C ARG A 2 -10.80 5.00 14.24
N LEU A 3 -9.56 4.56 14.40
CA LEU A 3 -8.90 3.62 13.50
C LEU A 3 -9.53 2.22 13.67
N SER A 4 -9.80 1.55 12.56
CA SER A 4 -10.13 0.12 12.49
C SER A 4 -8.92 -0.73 12.88
N LEU A 5 -9.14 -2.01 13.15
CA LEU A 5 -8.10 -2.97 13.53
C LEU A 5 -6.97 -3.02 12.50
N TYR A 6 -7.34 -2.93 11.22
CA TYR A 6 -6.41 -2.91 10.09
C TYR A 6 -5.55 -1.64 10.05
N GLU A 7 -6.17 -0.46 10.12
CA GLU A 7 -5.47 0.83 10.19
C GLU A 7 -4.53 0.90 11.40
N ARG A 8 -4.94 0.29 12.52
CA ARG A 8 -4.12 0.19 13.73
C ARG A 8 -2.91 -0.72 13.52
N GLY A 9 -3.07 -1.84 12.83
CA GLY A 9 -1.95 -2.72 12.47
C GLY A 9 -0.91 -2.04 11.57
N ILE A 10 -1.34 -1.17 10.65
CA ILE A 10 -0.40 -0.37 9.82
C ILE A 10 0.33 0.66 10.69
N ALA A 11 -0.39 1.36 11.57
CA ALA A 11 0.24 2.31 12.48
C ALA A 11 1.24 1.62 13.42
N GLU A 12 0.92 0.44 13.94
CA GLU A 12 1.82 -0.36 14.77
C GLU A 12 3.08 -0.78 13.99
N ALA A 13 2.93 -1.23 12.74
CA ALA A 13 4.05 -1.53 11.86
C ALA A 13 4.94 -0.29 11.61
N LEU A 14 4.35 0.88 11.34
CA LEU A 14 5.10 2.14 11.19
C LEU A 14 5.90 2.49 12.46
N THR A 15 5.28 2.34 13.64
CA THR A 15 5.98 2.61 14.91
C THR A 15 7.09 1.60 15.19
N GLY A 16 6.86 0.31 14.93
CA GLY A 16 7.78 -0.77 15.29
C GLY A 16 8.91 -0.97 14.29
N GLN A 17 8.66 -0.78 13.00
CA GLN A 17 9.64 -1.03 11.93
C GLN A 17 10.40 0.23 11.53
N TYR A 18 9.76 1.39 11.54
CA TYR A 18 10.32 2.64 11.03
C TYR A 18 10.52 3.71 12.11
N GLY A 19 10.15 3.43 13.37
CA GLY A 19 10.43 4.30 14.51
C GLY A 19 9.59 5.57 14.57
N TYR A 20 8.48 5.64 13.83
CA TYR A 20 7.56 6.77 13.94
C TYR A 20 6.93 6.84 15.34
N THR A 21 6.60 8.05 15.78
CA THR A 21 5.80 8.21 16.99
C THR A 21 4.36 7.73 16.76
N PRO A 22 3.65 7.23 17.77
CA PRO A 22 2.27 6.77 17.61
C PRO A 22 1.32 7.83 17.02
N SER A 23 1.57 9.10 17.34
CA SER A 23 0.83 10.23 16.78
C SER A 23 1.13 10.42 15.29
N ALA A 24 2.41 10.48 14.91
CA ALA A 24 2.83 10.66 13.52
C ALA A 24 2.40 9.47 12.64
N ALA A 25 2.56 8.24 13.12
CA ALA A 25 2.13 7.03 12.41
C ALA A 25 0.62 7.07 12.15
N ARG A 26 -0.17 7.54 13.12
CA ARG A 26 -1.63 7.70 12.95
C ARG A 26 -1.99 8.77 11.94
N GLU A 27 -1.30 9.92 11.95
CA GLU A 27 -1.53 10.98 10.99
C GLU A 27 -1.23 10.50 9.56
N LEU A 28 -0.09 9.82 9.37
CA LEU A 28 0.26 9.20 8.09
C LEU A 28 -0.78 8.18 7.65
N VAL A 29 -1.20 7.26 8.54
CA VAL A 29 -2.24 6.29 8.18
C VAL A 29 -3.53 7.01 7.77
N VAL A 30 -3.97 8.05 8.47
CA VAL A 30 -5.20 8.79 8.11
C VAL A 30 -5.07 9.53 6.77
N ASP A 31 -3.91 10.10 6.46
CA ASP A 31 -3.66 10.77 5.18
C ASP A 31 -3.69 9.77 4.01
N TYR A 32 -3.09 8.60 4.21
CA TYR A 32 -2.91 7.60 3.16
C TYR A 32 -4.01 6.53 3.12
N ILE A 33 -4.88 6.42 4.14
CA ILE A 33 -5.91 5.36 4.19
C ILE A 33 -6.90 5.47 3.04
N THR A 34 -7.16 6.67 2.55
CA THR A 34 -8.05 6.89 1.40
C THR A 34 -7.50 6.20 0.14
N VAL A 35 -6.18 6.17 -0.02
CA VAL A 35 -5.47 5.47 -1.10
C VAL A 35 -5.55 3.95 -0.87
N ILE A 36 -5.23 3.50 0.33
CA ILE A 36 -5.20 2.08 0.70
C ILE A 36 -6.58 1.44 0.54
N ARG A 37 -7.65 2.11 0.98
CA ARG A 37 -9.03 1.64 0.80
C ARG A 37 -9.42 1.56 -0.67
N ARG A 38 -8.88 2.43 -1.52
CA ARG A 38 -9.16 2.46 -2.96
C ARG A 38 -8.46 1.32 -3.71
N LEU A 39 -7.37 0.80 -3.17
CA LEU A 39 -6.64 -0.34 -3.72
C LEU A 39 -7.33 -1.68 -3.42
N GLY A 40 -8.38 -1.72 -2.60
CA GLY A 40 -9.28 -2.87 -2.54
C GLY A 40 -8.67 -4.14 -1.93
N GLY A 41 -7.63 -3.98 -1.10
CA GLY A 41 -7.23 -4.85 0.02
C GLY A 41 -7.10 -6.35 -0.24
N TYR A 42 -5.86 -6.83 -0.37
CA TYR A 42 -5.46 -8.20 -0.01
C TYR A 42 -4.02 -8.30 0.51
N GLU A 43 -3.44 -7.20 1.01
CA GLU A 43 -2.06 -7.20 1.46
C GLU A 43 -1.87 -6.90 2.95
N GLN A 44 -0.75 -7.41 3.46
CA GLN A 44 -0.38 -7.40 4.86
C GLN A 44 -0.10 -5.96 5.32
N SER A 45 -0.49 -5.63 6.54
CA SER A 45 -0.31 -4.30 7.15
C SER A 45 1.15 -3.80 7.10
N GLY A 46 2.12 -4.71 7.09
CA GLY A 46 3.55 -4.39 6.96
C GLY A 46 3.93 -3.86 5.57
N HIS A 47 3.35 -4.42 4.50
CA HIS A 47 3.61 -3.93 3.13
C HIS A 47 3.12 -2.49 2.96
N TYR A 48 1.91 -2.20 3.47
CA TYR A 48 1.41 -0.82 3.44
C TYR A 48 2.21 0.13 4.33
N ALA A 49 2.79 -0.34 5.43
CA ALA A 49 3.68 0.49 6.25
C ALA A 49 4.96 0.88 5.49
N GLU A 50 5.59 -0.08 4.79
CA GLU A 50 6.75 0.20 3.93
C GLU A 50 6.42 1.19 2.82
N LEU A 51 5.27 0.99 2.18
CA LEU A 51 4.74 1.87 1.15
C LEU A 51 4.55 3.31 1.69
N ILE A 52 3.86 3.47 2.82
CA ILE A 52 3.67 4.80 3.44
C ILE A 52 5.01 5.45 3.79
N ASP A 53 5.93 4.70 4.38
CA ASP A 53 7.26 5.21 4.74
C ASP A 53 8.01 5.74 3.51
N ARG A 54 8.01 4.96 2.42
CA ARG A 54 8.64 5.35 1.16
C ARG A 54 7.98 6.58 0.54
N ALA A 55 6.65 6.66 0.59
CA ALA A 55 5.90 7.84 0.13
C ALA A 55 6.32 9.10 0.89
N HIS A 56 6.41 8.96 2.21
CA HIS A 56 6.75 10.03 3.12
C HIS A 56 8.17 10.52 2.90
N HIS A 57 9.14 9.61 2.77
CA HIS A 57 10.54 9.94 2.46
C HIS A 57 10.71 10.61 1.09
N LEU A 58 9.84 10.30 0.12
CA LEU A 58 9.84 10.93 -1.20
C LEU A 58 9.06 12.25 -1.23
N GLY A 59 8.47 12.68 -0.12
CA GLY A 59 7.67 13.90 -0.03
C GLY A 59 6.44 13.90 -0.94
N GLN A 60 5.93 12.72 -1.29
CA GLN A 60 4.83 12.60 -2.24
C GLN A 60 3.49 12.84 -1.56
N SER A 61 2.56 13.43 -2.32
CA SER A 61 1.17 13.55 -1.87
C SER A 61 0.43 12.20 -2.01
N PRO A 62 -0.62 11.93 -1.22
CA PRO A 62 -1.41 10.69 -1.32
C PRO A 62 -1.91 10.40 -2.74
N SER A 63 -2.24 11.43 -3.52
CA SER A 63 -2.66 11.27 -4.92
C SER A 63 -1.55 10.81 -5.85
N GLN A 64 -0.32 11.32 -5.67
CA GLN A 64 0.86 10.88 -6.41
C GLN A 64 1.28 9.47 -5.98
N TRP A 65 1.16 9.20 -4.68
CA TRP A 65 1.43 7.90 -4.12
C TRP A 65 0.50 6.81 -4.67
N LEU A 66 -0.78 7.12 -4.88
CA LEU A 66 -1.72 6.19 -5.51
C LEU A 66 -1.26 5.75 -6.90
N GLN A 67 -0.80 6.68 -7.74
CA GLN A 67 -0.23 6.35 -9.06
C GLN A 67 1.00 5.45 -8.91
N ARG A 68 1.90 5.80 -7.98
CA ARG A 68 3.12 5.03 -7.72
C ARG A 68 2.86 3.63 -7.18
N ILE A 69 1.91 3.45 -6.26
CA ILE A 69 1.54 2.10 -5.79
C ILE A 69 1.01 1.30 -6.96
N ILE A 70 0.15 1.86 -7.82
CA ILE A 70 -0.32 1.13 -9.00
C ILE A 70 0.86 0.71 -9.90
N GLU A 71 1.85 1.59 -10.09
CA GLU A 71 3.06 1.27 -10.85
C GLU A 71 3.94 0.22 -10.17
N ILE A 72 4.12 0.31 -8.84
CA ILE A 72 4.91 -0.64 -8.04
C ILE A 72 4.21 -2.00 -8.02
N GLU A 73 2.90 -2.07 -7.79
CA GLU A 73 2.12 -3.32 -7.83
C GLU A 73 2.16 -3.97 -9.22
N GLN A 74 2.02 -3.17 -10.29
CA GLN A 74 2.16 -3.67 -11.66
C GLN A 74 3.61 -4.06 -12.00
N GLY A 75 4.59 -3.40 -11.38
CA GLY A 75 6.02 -3.66 -11.55
C GLY A 75 6.51 -4.88 -10.77
N GLU A 76 6.13 -5.02 -9.51
CA GLU A 76 6.43 -6.16 -8.64
C GLU A 76 5.67 -7.42 -9.07
N ALA A 77 4.45 -7.30 -9.60
CA ALA A 77 3.79 -8.43 -10.26
C ALA A 77 4.60 -8.96 -11.45
N ARG A 78 5.36 -8.08 -12.13
CA ARG A 78 6.29 -8.47 -13.20
C ARG A 78 7.62 -9.00 -12.66
N ASP A 79 8.12 -8.45 -11.54
CA ASP A 79 9.44 -8.79 -10.98
C ASP A 79 9.42 -10.10 -10.16
N ARG A 80 8.31 -10.42 -9.46
CA ARG A 80 8.14 -11.70 -8.74
C ARG A 80 7.90 -12.90 -9.66
N GLY A 81 8.00 -12.74 -10.98
CA GLY A 81 7.93 -13.87 -11.90
C GLY A 81 6.57 -14.59 -11.89
N ILE A 82 5.45 -13.87 -11.76
CA ILE A 82 4.21 -14.34 -12.40
C ILE A 82 4.33 -13.98 -13.89
N GLY A 83 5.30 -14.63 -14.53
CA GLY A 83 5.26 -14.84 -15.96
C GLY A 83 3.98 -15.62 -16.23
N GLU A 84 3.06 -14.97 -16.94
CA GLU A 84 2.12 -15.66 -17.81
C GLU A 84 1.17 -16.66 -17.15
N GLU A 85 0.10 -16.21 -16.47
CA GLU A 85 -1.13 -17.02 -16.49
C GLU A 85 -2.45 -16.23 -16.48
N GLN A 86 -2.47 -14.94 -16.12
CA GLN A 86 -3.74 -14.20 -16.05
C GLN A 86 -4.10 -13.34 -17.28
N ARG A 87 -3.36 -13.48 -18.40
CA ARG A 87 -3.79 -12.89 -19.70
C ARG A 87 -4.51 -13.88 -20.62
N HIS A 88 -4.57 -15.17 -20.28
CA HIS A 88 -5.13 -16.20 -21.15
C HIS A 88 -6.59 -16.58 -20.87
N TYR A 89 -7.25 -15.99 -19.87
CA TYR A 89 -8.65 -16.32 -19.56
C TYR A 89 -9.71 -15.45 -20.26
N LEU A 90 -9.32 -14.37 -20.97
CA LEU A 90 -10.25 -13.53 -21.73
C LEU A 90 -10.19 -13.68 -23.25
N GLN A 91 -9.26 -14.50 -23.80
CA GLN A 91 -9.06 -14.60 -25.25
C GLN A 91 -9.24 -16.01 -25.84
N SER A 92 -9.68 -17.01 -25.07
CA SER A 92 -10.04 -18.35 -25.60
C SER A 92 -11.55 -18.58 -25.64
N LYS A 93 -12.30 -17.58 -26.09
CA LYS A 93 -13.71 -17.77 -26.43
C LYS A 93 -14.07 -17.00 -27.70
N TYR A 94 -13.42 -17.36 -28.80
CA TYR A 94 -13.92 -17.18 -30.16
C TYR A 94 -13.44 -18.33 -31.04
#